data_AF-A0A959ESW2-F1
#
_entry.id   AF-A0A959ESW2-F1
#
_cell.length_a   1.000
_cell.length_b   1.000
_cell.length_c   1.000
_cell.angle_alpha   90.00
_cell.angle_beta   90.00
_cell.angle_gamma   90.00
#
_symmetry.space_group_name_H-M   'P 1'
#
loop_
_entity.id
_entity.type
_entity.pdbx_description
1 polymer ?
#
loop_
_entity_poly.entity_id
_entity_poly.type
_entity_poly.pdbx_seq_one_letter_code
_entity_poly.pdbx_strand_id
1 'polypeptide(L)'
;MSSKSNHTTILQKIGLALFVIALAVFIASLAFSHYRLDEEAVRNNLDEYHYGFVEPRLASMSGVEYSGSFKFMRAYNQAMKAAQADIQADVENVLGLTTSDGEYWSKILKDDKIKQTRFPVAKAASQGLLPDNSWLFFLLSIGLGILGALLYILPENRHLPGIKNHHIYHSPMHSRGWLGVATGLFLIAFYVVLYFYPEYLVNWVILVDPLSEALSGYPASQWFLYGFLYTLAILVMGVRMLIKYRHNRYQMVRTGSVMFFQTAFAFLIPQIMILLNTPSVDLKNIWPLDYSFFFEYRLNELIDSGAIGIFLLVWGIALSAVAVPVLTYFYGKRWYCSWVCGCGGLAETLGDPYRQLSDKSLGAWKIERWLVHGVLVFAVLMTAAVLYTYFTGSSQVLFTDSYQVRSWYGFAIGSIFAGVVGTGFYPLMGNR
;
A
#
# COMPACT_ATOMS: atom_id res chain seq x y z
N MET A 1 -24.84 39.44 -19.30
CA MET A 1 -23.49 38.99 -19.72
C MET A 1 -22.76 38.42 -18.51
N SER A 2 -22.77 37.10 -18.35
CA SER A 2 -22.10 36.42 -17.24
C SER A 2 -20.60 36.40 -17.52
N SER A 3 -19.84 37.19 -16.78
CA SER A 3 -18.37 37.20 -16.81
C SER A 3 -17.86 35.79 -16.48
N LYS A 4 -17.29 35.12 -17.49
CA LYS A 4 -16.50 33.89 -17.34
C LYS A 4 -15.21 34.23 -16.58
N SER A 5 -15.27 34.42 -15.26
CA SER A 5 -14.07 34.64 -14.45
C SER A 5 -13.74 33.41 -13.61
N ASN A 6 -13.32 32.33 -14.29
CA ASN A 6 -12.42 31.33 -13.70
C ASN A 6 -10.99 31.65 -14.16
N HIS A 7 -10.50 32.86 -13.86
CA HIS A 7 -9.11 33.20 -14.17
C HIS A 7 -8.22 32.55 -13.12
N THR A 8 -7.76 31.33 -13.42
CA THR A 8 -6.61 30.75 -12.72
C THR A 8 -5.46 31.73 -12.76
N THR A 9 -4.90 32.03 -11.58
CA THR A 9 -3.79 32.97 -11.46
C THR A 9 -2.56 32.45 -12.21
N ILE A 10 -1.64 33.33 -12.60
CA ILE A 10 -0.37 32.93 -13.22
C ILE A 10 0.36 31.91 -12.32
N LEU A 11 0.32 32.11 -11.01
CA LEU A 11 0.91 31.20 -10.03
C LEU A 11 0.28 29.80 -10.07
N GLN A 12 -1.05 29.71 -10.18
CA GLN A 12 -1.75 28.42 -10.34
C GLN A 12 -1.41 27.74 -11.65
N LYS A 13 -1.24 28.48 -12.74
CA LYS A 13 -0.82 27.93 -14.04
C LYS A 13 0.60 27.37 -13.97
N ILE A 14 1.53 28.09 -13.34
CA ILE A 14 2.89 27.62 -13.07
C ILE A 14 2.85 26.36 -12.20
N GLY A 15 2.09 26.39 -11.09
CA GLY A 15 1.95 25.24 -10.20
C GLY A 15 1.43 24.00 -10.91
N LEU A 16 0.41 24.15 -11.76
CA LEU A 16 -0.13 23.06 -12.57
C LEU A 16 0.91 22.53 -13.58
N ALA A 17 1.64 23.41 -14.26
CA ALA A 17 2.69 23.00 -15.20
C ALA A 17 3.80 22.21 -14.48
N LEU A 18 4.26 22.68 -13.32
CA LEU A 18 5.24 21.98 -12.50
C LEU A 18 4.74 20.61 -12.05
N PHE A 19 3.47 20.51 -11.61
CA PHE A 19 2.87 19.23 -11.23
C PHE A 19 2.79 18.25 -12.40
N VAL A 20 2.44 18.72 -13.60
CA VAL A 20 2.39 17.87 -14.81
C VAL A 20 3.78 17.40 -15.21
N ILE A 21 4.79 18.27 -15.16
CA ILE A 21 6.20 17.90 -15.41
C ILE A 21 6.66 16.85 -14.39
N ALA A 22 6.39 17.10 -13.11
CA ALA A 22 6.70 16.20 -12.02
C ALA A 22 6.08 14.80 -12.21
N LEU A 23 4.80 14.75 -12.58
CA LEU A 23 4.10 13.49 -12.87
C LEU A 23 4.68 12.78 -14.09
N ALA A 24 5.05 13.53 -15.14
CA ALA A 24 5.70 12.96 -16.31
C ALA A 24 7.06 12.36 -15.98
N VAL A 25 7.88 13.06 -15.17
CA VAL A 25 9.16 12.54 -14.67
C VAL A 25 8.95 11.30 -13.79
N PHE A 26 7.96 11.34 -12.89
CA PHE A 26 7.61 10.19 -12.05
C PHE A 26 7.29 8.97 -12.92
N ILE A 27 6.41 9.09 -13.92
CA ILE A 27 6.05 7.96 -14.80
C ILE A 27 7.25 7.51 -15.64
N ALA A 28 8.00 8.45 -16.22
CA ALA A 28 9.17 8.14 -17.05
C ALA A 28 10.29 7.45 -16.26
N SER A 29 10.40 7.71 -14.95
CA SER A 29 11.43 7.10 -14.09
C SER A 29 11.40 5.58 -14.06
N LEU A 30 10.25 4.95 -14.37
CA LEU A 30 10.16 3.49 -14.53
C LEU A 30 11.08 2.93 -15.63
N ALA A 31 11.52 3.76 -16.57
CA ALA A 31 12.38 3.38 -17.68
C ALA A 31 13.83 3.87 -17.55
N PHE A 32 14.20 4.53 -16.44
CA PHE A 32 15.53 5.15 -16.27
C PHE A 32 16.61 4.20 -15.74
N SER A 33 16.30 2.92 -15.57
CA SER A 33 17.26 1.90 -15.14
C SER A 33 17.45 0.82 -16.19
N HIS A 34 18.67 0.31 -16.29
CA HIS A 34 18.97 -1.00 -16.84
C HIS A 34 19.15 -2.00 -15.69
N TYR A 35 19.13 -3.30 -16.01
CA TYR A 35 19.12 -4.36 -15.02
C TYR A 35 20.23 -5.35 -15.32
N ARG A 36 21.05 -5.64 -14.32
CA ARG A 36 22.09 -6.69 -14.37
C ARG A 36 21.93 -7.59 -13.17
N LEU A 37 21.99 -8.90 -13.37
CA LEU A 37 21.79 -9.86 -12.29
C LEU A 37 22.80 -9.63 -11.16
N ASP A 38 22.28 -9.50 -9.94
CA ASP A 38 23.03 -9.61 -8.70
C ASP A 38 22.79 -11.02 -8.13
N GLU A 39 23.82 -11.87 -8.22
CA GLU A 39 23.75 -13.27 -7.79
C GLU A 39 23.69 -13.40 -6.26
N GLU A 40 24.28 -12.45 -5.53
CA GLU A 40 24.23 -12.40 -4.07
C GLU A 40 22.82 -12.07 -3.58
N ALA A 41 22.13 -11.16 -4.27
CA ALA A 41 20.73 -10.87 -4.00
C ALA A 41 19.83 -12.11 -4.18
N VAL A 42 20.10 -12.98 -5.17
CA VAL A 42 19.36 -14.24 -5.30
C VAL A 42 19.69 -15.19 -4.16
N ARG A 43 20.99 -15.35 -3.84
CA ARG A 43 21.45 -16.23 -2.76
C ARG A 43 20.85 -15.87 -1.41
N ASN A 44 20.78 -14.58 -1.08
CA ASN A 44 20.23 -14.10 0.19
C ASN A 44 18.71 -14.31 0.33
N ASN A 45 18.01 -14.64 -0.76
CA ASN A 45 16.55 -14.82 -0.76
C ASN A 45 16.11 -16.29 -0.92
N LEU A 46 17.05 -17.22 -1.05
CA LEU A 46 16.81 -18.67 -1.17
C LEU A 46 17.61 -19.43 -0.11
N ASP A 47 17.10 -20.58 0.32
CA ASP A 47 17.92 -21.51 1.09
C ASP A 47 18.98 -22.17 0.20
N GLU A 48 20.00 -22.73 0.86
CA GLU A 48 21.16 -23.32 0.19
C GLU A 48 20.78 -24.48 -0.75
N TYR A 49 19.75 -25.25 -0.38
CA TYR A 49 19.26 -26.35 -1.22
C TYR A 49 18.65 -25.81 -2.51
N HIS A 50 17.72 -24.85 -2.45
CA HIS A 50 17.14 -24.24 -3.67
C HIS A 50 18.18 -23.47 -4.48
N TYR A 51 19.10 -22.76 -3.83
CA TYR A 51 20.12 -21.98 -4.53
C TYR A 51 21.02 -22.85 -5.41
N GLY A 52 21.40 -24.06 -4.95
CA GLY A 52 22.23 -24.98 -5.73
C GLY A 52 21.64 -25.39 -7.09
N PHE A 53 20.30 -25.43 -7.22
CA PHE A 53 19.63 -25.66 -8.51
C PHE A 53 19.42 -24.38 -9.31
N VAL A 54 19.27 -23.24 -8.64
CA VAL A 54 19.01 -21.95 -9.27
C VAL A 54 20.28 -21.35 -9.88
N GLU A 55 21.41 -21.43 -9.18
CA GLU A 55 22.70 -20.84 -9.60
C GLU A 55 23.11 -21.27 -11.03
N PRO A 56 23.12 -22.57 -11.40
CA PRO A 56 23.47 -22.97 -12.77
C PRO A 56 22.50 -22.42 -13.83
N ARG A 57 21.22 -22.24 -13.47
CA ARG A 57 20.19 -21.71 -14.39
C ARG A 57 20.34 -20.20 -14.61
N LEU A 58 20.92 -19.49 -13.65
CA LEU A 58 21.20 -18.06 -13.72
C LEU A 58 22.43 -17.70 -14.54
N ALA A 59 23.33 -18.65 -14.84
CA ALA A 59 24.53 -18.41 -15.65
C ALA A 59 24.21 -17.75 -17.01
N SER A 60 23.05 -18.06 -17.60
CA SER A 60 22.57 -17.44 -18.85
C SER A 60 22.28 -15.95 -18.76
N MET A 61 22.10 -15.43 -17.54
CA MET A 61 21.84 -14.02 -17.24
C MET A 61 23.08 -13.30 -16.70
N SER A 62 24.11 -14.04 -16.29
CA SER A 62 25.31 -13.46 -15.69
C SER A 62 26.06 -12.61 -16.72
N GLY A 63 26.34 -11.36 -16.35
CA GLY A 63 26.98 -10.39 -17.24
C GLY A 63 26.10 -9.83 -18.38
N VAL A 64 24.82 -10.22 -18.47
CA VAL A 64 23.88 -9.68 -19.46
C VAL A 64 23.19 -8.44 -18.92
N GLU A 65 23.20 -7.36 -19.71
CA GLU A 65 22.47 -6.13 -19.41
C GLU A 65 21.09 -6.12 -20.07
N TYR A 66 20.06 -5.85 -19.27
CA TYR A 66 18.68 -5.76 -19.73
C TYR A 66 18.20 -4.31 -19.68
N SER A 67 17.69 -3.81 -20.81
CA SER A 67 17.20 -2.42 -20.95
C SER A 67 15.91 -2.10 -20.16
N GLY A 68 15.41 -3.00 -19.32
CA GLY A 68 14.17 -2.77 -18.56
C GLY A 68 13.69 -3.99 -17.77
N SER A 69 12.92 -3.72 -16.72
CA SER A 69 12.45 -4.71 -15.74
C SER A 69 11.68 -5.87 -16.37
N PHE A 70 10.82 -5.62 -17.36
CA PHE A 70 10.06 -6.69 -18.02
C PHE A 70 10.93 -7.75 -18.71
N LYS A 71 12.00 -7.34 -19.40
CA LYS A 71 12.90 -8.28 -20.08
C LYS A 71 13.73 -9.06 -19.05
N PHE A 72 14.27 -8.36 -18.05
CA PHE A 72 14.99 -8.96 -16.95
C PHE A 72 14.13 -9.99 -16.20
N MET A 73 12.92 -9.61 -15.79
CA MET A 73 12.00 -10.48 -15.07
C MET A 73 11.52 -11.66 -15.89
N ARG A 74 11.40 -11.53 -17.21
CA ARG A 74 11.09 -12.67 -18.08
C ARG A 74 12.23 -13.70 -18.06
N ALA A 75 13.47 -13.26 -18.21
CA ALA A 75 14.63 -14.14 -18.14
C ALA A 75 14.77 -14.78 -16.76
N TYR A 76 14.63 -13.99 -15.69
CA TYR A 76 14.66 -14.48 -14.31
C TYR A 76 13.59 -15.52 -14.05
N ASN A 77 12.33 -15.26 -14.40
CA ASN A 77 11.24 -16.21 -14.21
C ASN A 77 11.42 -17.49 -15.04
N GLN A 78 12.04 -17.41 -16.21
CA GLN A 78 12.35 -18.59 -17.01
C GLN A 78 13.44 -19.45 -16.33
N ALA A 79 14.49 -18.82 -15.80
CA ALA A 79 15.53 -19.51 -15.04
C ALA A 79 14.95 -20.17 -13.76
N MET A 80 14.14 -19.43 -13.00
CA MET A 80 13.49 -19.94 -11.79
C MET A 80 12.53 -21.10 -12.09
N LYS A 81 11.77 -21.03 -13.19
CA LYS A 81 10.87 -22.12 -13.60
C LYS A 81 11.65 -23.38 -14.03
N ALA A 82 12.79 -23.21 -14.69
CA ALA A 82 13.66 -24.32 -15.04
C ALA A 82 14.25 -24.98 -13.78
N ALA A 83 14.75 -24.18 -12.83
CA ALA A 83 15.24 -24.67 -11.55
C ALA A 83 14.13 -25.36 -10.73
N GLN A 84 12.92 -24.81 -10.74
CA GLN A 84 11.76 -25.42 -10.09
C GLN A 84 11.46 -26.82 -10.63
N ALA A 85 11.57 -27.03 -11.96
CA ALA A 85 11.38 -28.33 -12.58
C ALA A 85 12.51 -29.32 -12.19
N ASP A 86 13.76 -28.84 -12.10
CA ASP A 86 14.89 -29.68 -11.66
C ASP A 86 14.73 -30.09 -10.19
N ILE A 87 14.35 -29.15 -9.31
CA ILE A 87 14.10 -29.42 -7.89
C ILE A 87 12.96 -30.43 -7.76
N GLN A 88 11.88 -30.28 -8.54
CA GLN A 88 10.79 -31.24 -8.50
C GLN A 88 11.27 -32.64 -8.94
N ALA A 89 12.08 -32.72 -9.99
CA ALA A 89 12.66 -33.99 -10.44
C ALA A 89 13.61 -34.60 -9.41
N ASP A 90 14.41 -33.80 -8.69
CA ASP A 90 15.27 -34.26 -7.60
C ASP A 90 14.45 -34.79 -6.42
N VAL A 91 13.43 -34.04 -5.99
CA VAL A 91 12.54 -34.41 -4.89
C VAL A 91 11.81 -35.72 -5.20
N GLU A 92 11.30 -35.89 -6.41
CA GLU A 92 10.53 -37.07 -6.80
C GLU A 92 11.41 -38.29 -7.12
N ASN A 93 12.52 -38.10 -7.85
CA ASN A 93 13.32 -39.22 -8.37
C ASN A 93 14.54 -39.56 -7.52
N VAL A 94 15.12 -38.60 -6.80
CA VAL A 94 16.33 -38.80 -5.98
C VAL A 94 15.96 -38.96 -4.52
N LEU A 95 15.15 -38.05 -3.98
CA LEU A 95 14.68 -38.14 -2.59
C LEU A 95 13.51 -39.12 -2.43
N GLY A 96 12.86 -39.51 -3.52
CA GLY A 96 11.73 -40.45 -3.51
C GLY A 96 10.49 -39.93 -2.78
N LEU A 97 10.40 -38.61 -2.59
CA LEU A 97 9.29 -37.98 -1.90
C LEU A 97 8.10 -37.82 -2.84
N THR A 98 6.92 -38.11 -2.31
CA THR A 98 5.65 -38.02 -3.01
C THR A 98 4.78 -36.92 -2.41
N THR A 99 3.72 -36.53 -3.10
CA THR A 99 2.79 -35.49 -2.61
C THR A 99 2.07 -35.87 -1.32
N SER A 100 2.05 -37.16 -0.94
CA SER A 100 1.58 -37.66 0.35
C SER A 100 2.56 -37.42 1.50
N ASP A 101 3.83 -37.19 1.21
CA ASP A 101 4.86 -36.94 2.22
C ASP A 101 4.84 -35.46 2.61
N GLY A 102 4.66 -35.17 3.90
CA GLY A 102 4.62 -33.78 4.39
C GLY A 102 5.89 -32.99 4.04
N GLU A 103 7.03 -33.67 3.97
CA GLU A 103 8.33 -33.08 3.61
C GLU A 103 8.40 -32.63 2.14
N TYR A 104 7.66 -33.25 1.23
CA TYR A 104 7.63 -32.87 -0.20
C TYR A 104 7.36 -31.37 -0.37
N TRP A 105 6.32 -30.89 0.32
CA TRP A 105 5.90 -29.50 0.25
C TRP A 105 6.89 -28.53 0.91
N SER A 106 7.82 -29.02 1.74
CA SER A 106 8.89 -28.18 2.29
C SER A 106 10.09 -28.09 1.36
N LYS A 107 10.34 -29.13 0.55
CA LYS A 107 11.50 -29.25 -0.32
C LYS A 107 11.29 -28.65 -1.71
N ILE A 108 10.08 -28.70 -2.25
CA ILE A 108 9.81 -28.07 -3.55
C ILE A 108 9.93 -26.55 -3.49
N LEU A 109 10.40 -25.95 -4.59
CA LEU A 109 10.40 -24.50 -4.75
C LEU A 109 9.00 -24.02 -5.15
N LYS A 110 8.21 -23.56 -4.18
CA LYS A 110 6.82 -23.09 -4.41
C LYS A 110 6.78 -21.77 -5.17
N ASP A 111 5.72 -21.59 -5.96
CA ASP A 111 5.46 -20.35 -6.70
C ASP A 111 5.46 -19.10 -5.81
N ASP A 112 4.93 -19.19 -4.59
CA ASP A 112 4.90 -18.05 -3.67
C ASP A 112 6.30 -17.69 -3.15
N LYS A 113 7.20 -18.67 -3.00
CA LYS A 113 8.61 -18.41 -2.68
C LYS A 113 9.30 -17.72 -3.85
N ILE A 114 9.07 -18.18 -5.08
CA ILE A 114 9.57 -17.52 -6.30
C ILE A 114 9.06 -16.08 -6.39
N LYS A 115 7.76 -15.83 -6.13
CA LYS A 115 7.20 -14.47 -6.13
C LYS A 115 7.90 -13.57 -5.11
N GLN A 116 8.21 -14.08 -3.91
CA GLN A 116 8.88 -13.31 -2.85
C GLN A 116 10.30 -12.89 -3.25
N THR A 117 11.01 -13.66 -4.08
CA THR A 117 12.37 -13.30 -4.52
C THR A 117 12.39 -12.24 -5.62
N ARG A 118 11.30 -12.08 -6.40
CA ARG A 118 11.27 -11.19 -7.57
C ARG A 118 11.60 -9.74 -7.25
N PHE A 119 10.95 -9.18 -6.24
CA PHE A 119 11.13 -7.78 -5.86
C PHE A 119 12.55 -7.46 -5.36
N PRO A 120 13.11 -8.16 -4.34
CA PRO A 120 14.45 -7.86 -3.85
C PRO A 120 15.52 -8.08 -4.91
N VAL A 121 15.39 -9.13 -5.75
CA VAL A 121 16.33 -9.39 -6.86
C VAL A 121 16.23 -8.31 -7.94
N ALA A 122 15.01 -7.92 -8.35
CA ALA A 122 14.84 -6.85 -9.33
C ALA A 122 15.35 -5.50 -8.81
N LYS A 123 15.20 -5.24 -7.51
CA LYS A 123 15.72 -4.02 -6.88
C LYS A 123 17.24 -4.00 -6.86
N ALA A 124 17.88 -5.06 -6.39
CA ALA A 124 19.34 -5.17 -6.37
C ALA A 124 19.95 -5.13 -7.78
N ALA A 125 19.24 -5.68 -8.77
CA ALA A 125 19.67 -5.68 -10.15
C ALA A 125 19.57 -4.31 -10.85
N SER A 126 18.85 -3.33 -10.28
CA SER A 126 18.59 -2.04 -10.92
C SER A 126 19.84 -1.15 -10.88
N GLN A 127 20.32 -0.73 -12.04
CA GLN A 127 21.50 0.10 -12.23
C GLN A 127 21.24 1.23 -13.23
N GLY A 128 22.09 2.26 -13.23
CA GLY A 128 22.09 3.35 -14.20
C GLY A 128 21.54 4.67 -13.67
N LEU A 129 20.90 5.43 -14.56
CA LEU A 129 20.62 6.86 -14.35
C LEU A 129 19.85 7.14 -13.06
N LEU A 130 18.83 6.33 -12.75
CA LEU A 130 17.99 6.54 -11.59
C LEU A 130 18.67 6.14 -10.26
N PRO A 131 19.14 4.88 -10.06
CA PRO A 131 19.82 4.49 -8.82
C PRO A 131 20.97 5.43 -8.43
N ASP A 132 21.79 5.82 -9.41
CA ASP A 132 22.97 6.67 -9.21
C ASP A 132 22.60 8.13 -8.83
N ASN A 133 21.39 8.57 -9.17
CA ASN A 133 20.93 9.95 -8.97
C ASN A 133 19.58 10.02 -8.23
N SER A 134 19.35 9.09 -7.29
CA SER A 134 18.05 8.91 -6.62
C SER A 134 17.49 10.22 -6.03
N TRP A 135 18.33 11.06 -5.40
CA TRP A 135 17.90 12.37 -4.86
C TRP A 135 17.44 13.36 -5.93
N LEU A 136 18.11 13.40 -7.08
CA LEU A 136 17.75 14.30 -8.18
C LEU A 136 16.35 13.94 -8.70
N PHE A 137 16.12 12.66 -8.99
CA PHE A 137 14.82 12.22 -9.49
C PHE A 137 13.73 12.28 -8.43
N PHE A 138 14.06 12.08 -7.15
CA PHE A 138 13.13 12.36 -6.05
C PHE A 138 12.67 13.82 -6.06
N LEU A 139 13.61 14.77 -6.17
CA LEU A 139 13.29 16.20 -6.19
C LEU A 139 12.53 16.59 -7.45
N LEU A 140 12.89 16.07 -8.63
CA LEU A 140 12.23 16.38 -9.89
C LEU A 140 10.84 15.76 -10.04
N SER A 141 10.58 14.63 -9.39
CA SER A 141 9.26 13.97 -9.40
C SER A 141 8.43 14.37 -8.19
N ILE A 142 8.78 13.89 -7.00
CA ILE A 142 8.01 14.09 -5.78
C ILE A 142 8.13 15.55 -5.31
N GLY A 143 9.36 16.07 -5.17
CA GLY A 143 9.58 17.43 -4.67
C GLY A 143 8.89 18.51 -5.51
N LEU A 144 9.07 18.45 -6.82
CA LEU A 144 8.45 19.36 -7.78
C LEU A 144 6.92 19.16 -7.84
N GLY A 145 6.44 17.93 -7.67
CA GLY A 145 5.01 17.63 -7.57
C GLY A 145 4.36 18.29 -6.35
N ILE A 146 5.01 18.21 -5.19
CA ILE A 146 4.55 18.88 -3.96
C ILE A 146 4.52 20.39 -4.16
N LEU A 147 5.61 20.96 -4.68
CA LEU A 147 5.71 22.39 -4.95
C LEU A 147 4.62 22.84 -5.92
N GLY A 148 4.45 22.13 -7.04
CA GLY A 148 3.43 22.42 -8.04
C GLY A 148 2.02 22.37 -7.49
N ALA A 149 1.70 21.33 -6.71
CA ALA A 149 0.40 21.19 -6.06
C ALA A 149 0.14 22.31 -5.04
N LEU A 150 1.11 22.65 -4.19
CA LEU A 150 0.98 23.73 -3.21
C LEU A 150 0.86 25.11 -3.89
N LEU A 151 1.61 25.37 -4.96
CA LEU A 151 1.48 26.60 -5.76
C LEU A 151 0.11 26.74 -6.41
N TYR A 152 -0.55 25.61 -6.73
CA TYR A 152 -1.93 25.60 -7.20
C TYR A 152 -2.95 25.82 -6.05
N ILE A 153 -2.71 25.23 -4.88
CA ILE A 153 -3.65 25.20 -3.75
C ILE A 153 -3.59 26.48 -2.91
N LEU A 154 -2.41 26.98 -2.55
CA LEU A 154 -2.24 28.11 -1.63
C LEU A 154 -2.93 29.41 -2.07
N PRO A 155 -2.97 29.78 -3.37
CA PRO A 155 -3.66 30.99 -3.82
C PRO A 155 -5.16 31.01 -3.52
N GLU A 156 -5.80 29.85 -3.34
CA GLU A 156 -7.22 29.75 -2.99
C GLU A 156 -7.57 30.42 -1.65
N ASN A 157 -6.57 30.65 -0.78
CA ASN A 157 -6.78 31.37 0.47
C ASN A 157 -7.18 32.85 0.26
N ARG A 158 -6.92 33.42 -0.93
CA ARG A 158 -7.31 34.79 -1.29
C ARG A 158 -8.82 34.93 -1.54
N HIS A 159 -9.51 33.83 -1.87
CA HIS A 159 -10.94 33.85 -2.11
C HIS A 159 -11.71 33.73 -0.80
N LEU A 160 -12.93 34.28 -0.73
CA LEU A 160 -13.78 34.17 0.47
C LEU A 160 -13.95 32.71 0.93
N PRO A 161 -13.91 32.46 2.25
CA PRO A 161 -14.09 31.12 2.80
C PRO A 161 -15.51 30.61 2.51
N GLY A 162 -15.66 29.31 2.28
CA GLY A 162 -16.96 28.69 2.06
C GLY A 162 -16.91 27.51 1.09
N ILE A 163 -17.97 26.69 1.10
CA ILE A 163 -18.11 25.54 0.21
C ILE A 163 -18.58 26.03 -1.16
N LYS A 164 -17.65 26.13 -2.10
CA LYS A 164 -17.93 26.52 -3.49
C LYS A 164 -17.86 25.29 -4.39
N ASN A 165 -19.01 24.81 -4.84
CA ASN A 165 -19.13 23.65 -5.75
C ASN A 165 -19.41 24.10 -7.20
N HIS A 166 -18.92 25.28 -7.59
CA HIS A 166 -19.20 25.84 -8.91
C HIS A 166 -18.69 24.90 -10.01
N HIS A 167 -19.58 24.56 -10.94
CA HIS A 167 -19.28 23.74 -12.13
C HIS A 167 -18.68 22.35 -11.86
N ILE A 168 -18.87 21.78 -10.67
CA ILE A 168 -18.28 20.48 -10.31
C ILE A 168 -18.72 19.35 -11.26
N TYR A 169 -19.97 19.38 -11.74
CA TYR A 169 -20.52 18.42 -12.70
C TYR A 169 -20.12 18.69 -14.17
N HIS A 170 -19.46 19.82 -14.46
CA HIS A 170 -18.95 20.13 -15.80
C HIS A 170 -17.43 19.91 -15.90
N SER A 171 -16.76 19.61 -14.77
CA SER A 171 -15.32 19.35 -14.75
C SER A 171 -15.02 17.93 -15.24
N PRO A 172 -14.21 17.74 -16.31
CA PRO A 172 -13.83 16.42 -16.77
C PRO A 172 -13.14 15.56 -15.70
N MET A 173 -12.56 16.19 -14.68
CA MET A 173 -11.94 15.50 -13.55
C MET A 173 -12.99 15.00 -12.55
N HIS A 174 -14.03 15.78 -12.24
CA HIS A 174 -14.94 15.50 -11.11
C HIS A 174 -16.33 14.97 -11.52
N SER A 175 -16.59 14.82 -12.81
CA SER A 175 -17.90 14.41 -13.35
C SER A 175 -17.85 13.11 -14.16
N ARG A 176 -17.00 12.14 -13.78
CA ARG A 176 -16.76 10.89 -14.55
C ARG A 176 -16.29 11.15 -15.99
N GLY A 177 -15.68 12.30 -16.25
CA GLY A 177 -15.08 12.59 -17.55
C GLY A 177 -13.77 11.81 -17.77
N TRP A 178 -13.21 11.95 -18.97
CA TRP A 178 -12.03 11.18 -19.37
C TRP A 178 -10.82 11.34 -18.43
N LEU A 179 -10.63 12.54 -17.83
CA LEU A 179 -9.57 12.79 -16.83
C LEU A 179 -9.83 12.03 -15.52
N GLY A 180 -11.08 12.00 -15.05
CA GLY A 180 -11.46 11.22 -13.87
C GLY A 180 -11.27 9.73 -14.11
N VAL A 181 -11.72 9.21 -15.25
CA VAL A 181 -11.55 7.80 -15.64
C VAL A 181 -10.08 7.44 -15.76
N ALA A 182 -9.26 8.26 -16.42
CA ALA A 182 -7.81 8.03 -16.53
C ALA A 182 -7.13 8.01 -15.16
N THR A 183 -7.52 8.91 -14.25
CA THR A 183 -6.99 8.92 -12.87
C THR A 183 -7.40 7.67 -12.10
N GLY A 184 -8.67 7.24 -12.22
CA GLY A 184 -9.16 6.01 -11.59
C GLY A 184 -8.43 4.77 -12.11
N LEU A 185 -8.27 4.65 -13.44
CA LEU A 185 -7.50 3.57 -14.06
C LEU A 185 -6.04 3.58 -13.63
N PHE A 186 -5.41 4.76 -13.54
CA PHE A 186 -4.04 4.88 -13.04
C PHE A 186 -3.91 4.38 -11.60
N LEU A 187 -4.82 4.77 -10.71
CA LEU A 187 -4.83 4.29 -9.32
C LEU A 187 -5.07 2.78 -9.25
N ILE A 188 -6.05 2.25 -9.99
CA ILE A 188 -6.31 0.81 -10.07
C ILE A 188 -5.05 0.06 -10.52
N ALA A 189 -4.42 0.51 -11.62
CA ALA A 189 -3.19 -0.09 -12.13
C ALA A 189 -2.06 -0.01 -11.09
N PHE A 190 -1.88 1.14 -10.44
CA PHE A 190 -0.91 1.31 -9.36
C PHE A 190 -1.09 0.27 -8.26
N TYR A 191 -2.32 0.09 -7.74
CA TYR A 191 -2.58 -0.88 -6.67
C TYR A 191 -2.44 -2.33 -7.15
N VAL A 192 -2.84 -2.65 -8.39
CA VAL A 192 -2.65 -3.98 -8.95
C VAL A 192 -1.15 -4.32 -9.02
N VAL A 193 -0.33 -3.40 -9.52
CA VAL A 193 1.12 -3.63 -9.58
C VAL A 193 1.71 -3.66 -8.17
N LEU A 194 1.28 -2.78 -7.25
CA LEU A 194 1.77 -2.72 -5.87
C LEU A 194 1.56 -4.03 -5.11
N TYR A 195 0.37 -4.63 -5.21
CA TYR A 195 0.03 -5.84 -4.46
C TYR A 195 0.52 -7.12 -5.15
N PHE A 196 0.48 -7.18 -6.48
CA PHE A 196 0.67 -8.45 -7.21
C PHE A 196 1.98 -8.53 -7.97
N TYR A 197 2.57 -7.39 -8.35
CA TYR A 197 3.77 -7.34 -9.18
C TYR A 197 4.74 -6.21 -8.77
N PRO A 198 5.13 -6.12 -7.48
CA PRO A 198 5.95 -5.04 -6.97
C PRO A 198 7.32 -4.94 -7.67
N GLU A 199 7.82 -6.02 -8.29
CA GLU A 199 9.05 -6.03 -9.09
C GLU A 199 9.04 -5.00 -10.23
N TYR A 200 7.88 -4.59 -10.72
CA TYR A 200 7.78 -3.55 -11.76
C TYR A 200 7.72 -2.12 -11.21
N LEU A 201 7.67 -1.95 -9.87
CA LEU A 201 7.71 -0.65 -9.19
C LEU A 201 9.08 -0.31 -8.61
N VAL A 202 10.09 -1.17 -8.80
CA VAL A 202 11.44 -1.03 -8.26
C VAL A 202 11.98 0.40 -8.40
N ASN A 203 11.87 0.99 -9.59
CA ASN A 203 12.34 2.34 -9.84
C ASN A 203 11.61 3.39 -8.98
N TRP A 204 10.30 3.27 -8.79
CA TRP A 204 9.59 4.16 -7.88
C TRP A 204 9.96 3.95 -6.42
N VAL A 205 10.30 2.72 -6.03
CA VAL A 205 10.80 2.44 -4.68
C VAL A 205 12.19 3.06 -4.48
N ILE A 206 13.07 2.97 -5.48
CA ILE A 206 14.41 3.57 -5.45
C ILE A 206 14.36 5.10 -5.31
N LEU A 207 13.35 5.77 -5.89
CA LEU A 207 13.15 7.22 -5.68
C LEU A 207 13.09 7.59 -4.20
N VAL A 208 12.52 6.73 -3.36
CA VAL A 208 12.30 7.00 -1.94
C VAL A 208 13.31 6.30 -1.03
N ASP A 209 14.32 5.61 -1.58
CA ASP A 209 15.38 4.96 -0.81
C ASP A 209 16.14 5.92 0.11
N PRO A 210 16.62 7.09 -0.35
CA PRO A 210 17.36 8.00 0.52
C PRO A 210 16.55 8.48 1.73
N LEU A 211 15.23 8.59 1.58
CA LEU A 211 14.34 8.96 2.67
C LEU A 211 14.08 7.78 3.62
N SER A 212 13.92 6.56 3.08
CA SER A 212 13.74 5.35 3.88
C SER A 212 14.98 5.06 4.73
N GLU A 213 16.17 5.17 4.14
CA GLU A 213 17.44 4.96 4.83
C GLU A 213 17.63 6.01 5.93
N ALA A 214 17.27 7.27 5.68
CA ALA A 214 17.34 8.33 6.68
C ALA A 214 16.37 8.12 7.87
N LEU A 215 15.22 7.45 7.66
CA LEU A 215 14.20 7.27 8.69
C LEU A 215 14.29 5.93 9.43
N SER A 216 14.57 4.86 8.70
CA SER A 216 14.53 3.47 9.19
C SER A 216 15.90 2.80 9.23
N GLY A 217 16.90 3.32 8.53
CA GLY A 217 18.21 2.67 8.36
C GLY A 217 18.24 1.57 7.30
N TYR A 218 17.13 1.29 6.62
CA TYR A 218 17.01 0.24 5.60
C TYR A 218 16.50 0.79 4.25
N PRO A 219 16.84 0.12 3.13
CA PRO A 219 16.29 0.45 1.82
C PRO A 219 14.76 0.38 1.81
N ALA A 220 14.12 1.22 1.00
CA ALA A 220 12.66 1.27 0.94
C ALA A 220 12.05 -0.04 0.40
N SER A 221 10.88 -0.39 0.91
CA SER A 221 10.02 -1.43 0.35
C SER A 221 8.87 -0.81 -0.47
N GLN A 222 8.11 -1.63 -1.21
CA GLN A 222 6.88 -1.14 -1.83
C GLN A 222 5.88 -0.56 -0.81
N TRP A 223 5.90 -1.07 0.43
CA TRP A 223 5.04 -0.56 1.51
C TRP A 223 5.51 0.79 2.05
N PHE A 224 6.82 1.03 2.06
CA PHE A 224 7.36 2.35 2.37
C PHE A 224 6.91 3.38 1.33
N LEU A 225 7.07 3.06 0.03
CA LEU A 225 6.60 3.91 -1.06
C LEU A 225 5.10 4.20 -0.93
N TYR A 226 4.30 3.16 -0.72
CA TYR A 226 2.87 3.28 -0.51
C TYR A 226 2.55 4.21 0.67
N GLY A 227 3.08 3.94 1.86
CA GLY A 227 2.85 4.75 3.05
C GLY A 227 3.31 6.20 2.90
N PHE A 228 4.42 6.43 2.20
CA PHE A 228 4.94 7.75 1.89
C PHE A 228 4.01 8.53 0.96
N LEU A 229 3.64 7.95 -0.20
CA LEU A 229 2.70 8.59 -1.15
C LEU A 229 1.33 8.85 -0.52
N TYR A 230 0.88 7.93 0.32
CA TYR A 230 -0.37 8.04 1.08
C TYR A 230 -0.34 9.23 2.05
N THR A 231 0.74 9.33 2.82
CA THR A 231 0.98 10.45 3.75
C THR A 231 1.05 11.76 2.99
N LEU A 232 1.75 11.77 1.85
CA LEU A 232 1.87 12.96 1.01
C LEU A 232 0.53 13.43 0.46
N ALA A 233 -0.28 12.51 -0.05
CA ALA A 233 -1.62 12.82 -0.55
C ALA A 233 -2.49 13.44 0.55
N ILE A 234 -2.48 12.86 1.75
CA ILE A 234 -3.21 13.40 2.91
C ILE A 234 -2.70 14.78 3.30
N LEU A 235 -1.39 15.01 3.31
CA LEU A 235 -0.82 16.29 3.72
C LEU A 235 -1.14 17.40 2.70
N VAL A 236 -0.87 17.17 1.42
CA VAL A 236 -1.09 18.15 0.34
C VAL A 236 -2.57 18.46 0.18
N MET A 237 -3.43 17.43 0.13
CA MET A 237 -4.88 17.63 0.03
C MET A 237 -5.49 18.09 1.37
N GLY A 238 -4.84 17.79 2.49
CA GLY A 238 -5.15 18.33 3.81
C GLY A 238 -4.98 19.84 3.86
N VAL A 239 -3.90 20.40 3.30
CA VAL A 239 -3.72 21.86 3.16
C VAL A 239 -4.87 22.48 2.36
N ARG A 240 -5.28 21.86 1.24
CA ARG A 240 -6.45 22.30 0.47
C ARG A 240 -7.73 22.27 1.30
N MET A 241 -7.93 21.22 2.08
CA MET A 241 -9.10 21.05 2.96
C MET A 241 -9.13 22.12 4.06
N LEU A 242 -7.99 22.42 4.69
CA LEU A 242 -7.85 23.48 5.69
C LEU A 242 -8.20 24.85 5.11
N ILE A 243 -7.72 25.19 3.90
CA ILE A 243 -8.03 26.45 3.23
C ILE A 243 -9.53 26.56 2.89
N LYS A 244 -10.12 25.49 2.36
CA LYS A 244 -11.54 25.43 1.96
C LYS A 244 -12.48 25.56 3.16
N TYR A 245 -12.16 24.88 4.27
CA TYR A 245 -13.01 24.81 5.46
C TYR A 245 -12.54 25.71 6.62
N ARG A 246 -11.69 26.71 6.35
CA ARG A 246 -11.13 27.61 7.39
C ARG A 246 -12.15 28.40 8.23
N HIS A 247 -13.39 28.49 7.77
CA HIS A 247 -14.50 29.09 8.51
C HIS A 247 -15.09 28.16 9.59
N ASN A 248 -14.78 26.86 9.56
CA ASN A 248 -15.36 25.86 10.43
C ASN A 248 -14.27 25.19 11.29
N ARG A 249 -14.24 25.53 12.59
CA ARG A 249 -13.27 24.99 13.56
C ARG A 249 -13.31 23.46 13.64
N TYR A 250 -14.50 22.85 13.58
CA TYR A 250 -14.64 21.39 13.61
C TYR A 250 -13.88 20.73 12.47
N GLN A 251 -14.02 21.26 11.25
CA GLN A 251 -13.35 20.72 10.08
C GLN A 251 -11.84 20.92 10.13
N MET A 252 -11.39 22.09 10.61
CA MET A 252 -9.95 22.35 10.77
C MET A 252 -9.29 21.38 11.76
N VAL A 253 -9.89 21.17 12.92
CA VAL A 253 -9.35 20.24 13.94
C VAL A 253 -9.39 18.80 13.41
N ARG A 254 -10.48 18.41 12.73
CA ARG A 254 -10.61 17.09 12.12
C ARG A 254 -9.55 16.82 11.07
N THR A 255 -9.32 17.75 10.15
CA THR A 255 -8.26 17.63 9.13
C THR A 255 -6.88 17.61 9.77
N GLY A 256 -6.62 18.45 10.78
CA GLY A 256 -5.37 18.42 11.54
C GLY A 256 -5.14 17.07 12.23
N SER A 257 -6.18 16.48 12.82
CA SER A 257 -6.13 15.16 13.46
C SER A 257 -5.73 14.06 12.47
N VAL A 258 -6.40 13.97 11.32
CA VAL A 258 -6.07 12.91 10.34
C VAL A 258 -4.67 13.08 9.74
N MET A 259 -4.22 14.32 9.52
CA MET A 259 -2.84 14.59 9.09
C MET A 259 -1.82 14.17 10.15
N PHE A 260 -2.11 14.45 11.43
CA PHE A 260 -1.27 14.05 12.55
C PHE A 260 -1.18 12.53 12.70
N PHE A 261 -2.32 11.82 12.77
CA PHE A 261 -2.31 10.36 12.92
C PHE A 261 -1.69 9.65 11.71
N GLN A 262 -1.90 10.15 10.50
CA GLN A 262 -1.24 9.60 9.32
C GLN A 262 0.28 9.78 9.40
N THR A 263 0.75 10.99 9.73
CA THR A 263 2.19 11.28 9.71
C THR A 263 2.91 10.66 10.90
N ALA A 264 2.39 10.83 12.11
CA ALA A 264 3.02 10.36 13.33
C ALA A 264 2.83 8.84 13.53
N PHE A 265 1.58 8.36 13.54
CA PHE A 265 1.27 6.97 13.90
C PHE A 265 1.39 5.99 12.72
N ALA A 266 0.89 6.36 11.54
CA ALA A 266 0.91 5.45 10.40
C ALA A 266 2.26 5.40 9.67
N PHE A 267 3.02 6.50 9.70
CA PHE A 267 4.26 6.63 8.94
C PHE A 267 5.50 6.68 9.85
N LEU A 268 5.69 7.75 10.63
CA LEU A 268 6.95 7.97 11.36
C LEU A 268 7.23 6.94 12.47
N ILE A 269 6.25 6.67 13.34
CA ILE A 269 6.45 5.71 14.45
C ILE A 269 6.89 4.34 13.94
N PRO A 270 6.22 3.70 12.96
CA PRO A 270 6.68 2.43 12.39
C PRO A 270 8.10 2.49 11.85
N GLN A 271 8.50 3.58 11.16
CA GLN A 271 9.88 3.70 10.65
C GLN A 271 10.91 3.80 11.78
N ILE A 272 10.59 4.54 12.84
CA ILE A 272 11.45 4.63 14.03
C ILE A 272 11.54 3.26 14.74
N MET A 273 10.44 2.49 14.78
CA MET A 273 10.46 1.14 15.36
C MET A 273 11.38 0.19 14.58
N ILE A 274 11.38 0.29 13.24
CA ILE A 274 12.33 -0.45 12.38
C ILE A 274 13.77 -0.04 12.72
N LEU A 275 14.05 1.26 12.84
CA LEU A 275 15.38 1.77 13.21
C LEU A 275 15.86 1.23 14.56
N LEU A 276 14.93 0.99 15.50
CA LEU A 276 15.21 0.41 16.81
C LEU A 276 15.24 -1.12 16.82
N ASN A 277 15.14 -1.79 15.67
CA ASN A 277 15.07 -3.25 15.54
C ASN A 277 13.92 -3.89 16.35
N THR A 278 12.77 -3.22 16.39
CA THR A 278 11.56 -3.72 17.07
C THR A 278 10.43 -3.99 16.07
N PRO A 279 9.46 -4.89 16.38
CA PRO A 279 8.33 -5.16 15.49
C PRO A 279 7.59 -3.89 15.11
N SER A 280 7.61 -3.55 13.82
CA SER A 280 6.97 -2.32 13.33
C SER A 280 5.47 -2.52 13.22
N VAL A 281 4.71 -1.91 14.13
CA VAL A 281 3.26 -1.94 14.11
C VAL A 281 2.70 -0.53 14.11
N ASP A 282 1.64 -0.33 13.32
CA ASP A 282 0.86 0.89 13.41
C ASP A 282 -0.01 0.82 14.67
N LEU A 283 0.37 1.59 15.69
CA LEU A 283 -0.27 1.59 17.01
C LEU A 283 -1.74 1.99 16.97
N LYS A 284 -2.25 2.56 15.88
CA LYS A 284 -3.68 2.86 15.74
C LYS A 284 -4.46 1.77 15.02
N ASN A 285 -3.81 0.75 14.46
CA ASN A 285 -4.50 -0.35 13.79
C ASN A 285 -5.18 -1.26 14.82
N ILE A 286 -6.46 -1.54 14.60
CA ILE A 286 -7.33 -2.19 15.57
C ILE A 286 -7.97 -3.42 14.91
N TRP A 287 -8.08 -4.53 15.64
CA TRP A 287 -8.91 -5.65 15.20
C TRP A 287 -10.40 -5.27 15.28
N PRO A 288 -11.27 -5.67 14.32
CA PRO A 288 -11.03 -6.58 13.20
C PRO A 288 -10.52 -5.93 11.90
N LEU A 289 -10.21 -4.63 11.91
CA LEU A 289 -9.72 -3.94 10.71
C LEU A 289 -8.33 -4.44 10.31
N ASP A 290 -7.45 -4.69 11.28
CA ASP A 290 -6.25 -5.51 11.09
C ASP A 290 -6.61 -6.99 11.25
N TYR A 291 -7.02 -7.61 10.15
CA TYR A 291 -7.41 -9.01 10.12
C TYR A 291 -6.22 -9.96 10.35
N SER A 292 -5.00 -9.50 10.13
CA SER A 292 -3.78 -10.30 10.26
C SER A 292 -3.20 -10.30 11.67
N PHE A 293 -3.79 -9.51 12.58
CA PHE A 293 -3.30 -9.30 13.95
C PHE A 293 -3.06 -10.62 14.72
N PHE A 294 -3.96 -11.59 14.58
CA PHE A 294 -3.87 -12.90 15.25
C PHE A 294 -3.25 -14.00 14.40
N PHE A 295 -2.66 -13.69 13.25
CA PHE A 295 -2.02 -14.72 12.43
C PHE A 295 -0.76 -15.23 13.11
N GLU A 296 -0.48 -16.53 12.93
CA GLU A 296 0.62 -17.24 13.59
C GLU A 296 1.97 -16.51 13.46
N TYR A 297 2.35 -16.09 12.24
CA TYR A 297 3.62 -15.41 12.02
C TYR A 297 3.76 -14.13 12.85
N ARG A 298 2.66 -13.38 13.03
CA ARG A 298 2.65 -12.12 13.77
C ARG A 298 2.59 -12.35 15.27
N LEU A 299 1.83 -13.35 15.72
CA LEU A 299 1.82 -13.74 17.12
C LEU A 299 3.21 -14.20 17.56
N ASN A 300 3.86 -15.05 16.78
CA ASN A 300 5.22 -15.50 17.05
C ASN A 300 6.21 -14.33 17.03
N GLU A 301 6.16 -13.47 16.00
CA GLU A 301 7.00 -12.25 15.94
C GLU A 301 6.86 -11.38 17.20
N LEU A 302 5.64 -11.12 17.67
CA LEU A 302 5.39 -10.30 18.85
C LEU A 302 5.78 -11.00 20.16
N ILE A 303 5.56 -12.31 20.28
CA ILE A 303 5.94 -13.06 21.49
C ILE A 303 7.46 -13.18 21.58
N ASP A 304 8.13 -13.48 20.47
CA ASP A 304 9.58 -13.67 20.38
C ASP A 304 10.35 -12.36 20.57
N SER A 305 9.70 -11.21 20.34
CA SER A 305 10.27 -9.87 20.55
C SER A 305 10.25 -9.39 22.01
N GLY A 306 10.00 -10.29 22.95
CA GLY A 306 10.10 -10.05 24.39
C GLY A 306 9.09 -9.01 24.91
N ALA A 307 9.51 -8.19 25.87
CA ALA A 307 8.59 -7.29 26.60
C ALA A 307 7.88 -6.27 25.70
N ILE A 308 8.58 -5.73 24.70
CA ILE A 308 8.01 -4.77 23.75
C ILE A 308 6.95 -5.44 22.89
N GLY A 309 7.23 -6.62 22.34
CA GLY A 309 6.27 -7.32 21.50
C GLY A 309 5.02 -7.78 22.28
N ILE A 310 5.19 -8.23 23.53
CA ILE A 310 4.05 -8.52 24.43
C ILE A 310 3.24 -7.25 24.71
N PHE A 311 3.90 -6.12 24.97
CA PHE A 311 3.19 -4.84 25.16
C PHE A 311 2.36 -4.47 23.93
N LEU A 312 2.91 -4.61 22.71
CA LEU A 312 2.20 -4.33 21.46
C LEU A 312 1.01 -5.28 21.24
N LEU A 313 1.15 -6.55 21.60
CA LEU A 313 0.07 -7.53 21.55
C LEU A 313 -1.07 -7.16 22.50
N VAL A 314 -0.74 -6.87 23.77
CA VAL A 314 -1.73 -6.44 24.78
C VAL A 314 -2.37 -5.11 24.37
N TRP A 315 -1.60 -4.18 23.81
CA TRP A 315 -2.09 -2.91 23.30
C TRP A 315 -3.12 -3.10 22.20
N GLY A 316 -2.85 -3.94 21.20
CA GLY A 316 -3.81 -4.22 20.12
C GLY A 316 -5.12 -4.83 20.63
N ILE A 317 -5.04 -5.76 21.58
CA ILE A 317 -6.23 -6.36 22.22
C ILE A 317 -6.99 -5.31 23.04
N ALA A 318 -6.29 -4.51 23.84
CA ALA A 318 -6.90 -3.46 24.67
C ALA A 318 -7.55 -2.38 23.81
N LEU A 319 -6.96 -2.02 22.67
CA LEU A 319 -7.57 -1.09 21.72
C LEU A 319 -8.91 -1.62 21.21
N SER A 320 -8.97 -2.89 20.80
CA SER A 320 -10.21 -3.51 20.30
C SER A 320 -11.26 -3.70 21.39
N ALA A 321 -10.87 -4.24 22.54
CA ALA A 321 -11.81 -4.66 23.59
C ALA A 321 -12.23 -3.51 24.52
N VAL A 322 -11.38 -2.50 24.71
CA VAL A 322 -11.61 -1.41 25.67
C VAL A 322 -11.70 -0.06 24.95
N ALA A 323 -10.67 0.34 24.21
CA ALA A 323 -10.62 1.69 23.64
C ALA A 323 -11.74 1.92 22.61
N VAL A 324 -12.01 0.95 21.72
CA VAL A 324 -13.07 1.08 20.72
C VAL A 324 -14.44 1.22 21.37
N PRO A 325 -14.90 0.36 22.31
CA PRO A 325 -16.17 0.56 23.00
C PRO A 325 -16.25 1.88 23.75
N VAL A 326 -15.21 2.26 24.50
CA VAL A 326 -15.16 3.49 25.29
C VAL A 326 -15.26 4.73 24.40
N LEU A 327 -14.41 4.82 23.38
CA LEU A 327 -14.41 5.97 22.46
C LEU A 327 -15.68 6.01 21.62
N THR A 328 -16.25 4.86 21.27
CA THR A 328 -17.54 4.80 20.56
C THR A 328 -18.70 5.25 21.45
N TYR A 329 -18.66 4.96 22.75
CA TYR A 329 -19.66 5.43 23.71
C TYR A 329 -19.63 6.96 23.85
N PHE A 330 -18.44 7.57 23.98
CA PHE A 330 -18.31 9.01 24.17
C PHE A 330 -18.40 9.85 22.88
N TYR A 331 -17.80 9.37 21.78
CA TYR A 331 -17.65 10.15 20.54
C TYR A 331 -18.48 9.61 19.37
N GLY A 332 -19.22 8.51 19.57
CA GLY A 332 -20.06 7.89 18.56
C GLY A 332 -19.27 7.07 17.53
N LYS A 333 -19.98 6.36 16.65
CA LYS A 333 -19.43 5.32 15.76
C LYS A 333 -18.40 5.77 14.71
N ARG A 334 -18.20 7.07 14.51
CA ARG A 334 -17.35 7.62 13.42
C ARG A 334 -16.04 8.23 13.91
N TRP A 335 -15.72 8.11 15.20
CA TRP A 335 -14.50 8.68 15.77
C TRP A 335 -13.25 8.17 15.03
N TYR A 336 -13.13 6.86 14.80
CA TYR A 336 -11.95 6.29 14.16
C TYR A 336 -11.84 6.70 12.69
N CYS A 337 -12.87 6.41 11.89
CA CYS A 337 -12.87 6.68 10.46
C CYS A 337 -12.85 8.18 10.10
N SER A 338 -13.20 9.09 11.01
CA SER A 338 -13.22 10.53 10.70
C SER A 338 -12.04 11.30 11.28
N TRP A 339 -11.31 10.74 12.26
CA TRP A 339 -10.29 11.47 13.00
C TRP A 339 -8.92 10.78 13.06
N VAL A 340 -8.86 9.45 12.92
CA VAL A 340 -7.65 8.65 13.19
C VAL A 340 -7.24 7.80 11.99
N CYS A 341 -8.20 7.15 11.33
CA CYS A 341 -7.94 6.21 10.26
C CYS A 341 -7.34 6.88 9.01
N GLY A 342 -6.28 6.30 8.46
CA GLY A 342 -5.68 6.74 7.19
C GLY A 342 -6.67 6.73 6.03
N CYS A 343 -7.43 5.63 5.87
CA CYS A 343 -8.49 5.50 4.85
C CYS A 343 -9.53 6.63 4.94
N GLY A 344 -9.89 6.97 6.17
CA GLY A 344 -10.73 8.14 6.47
C GLY A 344 -10.08 9.46 6.07
N GLY A 345 -8.82 9.64 6.45
CA GLY A 345 -8.03 10.82 6.10
C GLY A 345 -7.94 11.05 4.59
N LEU A 346 -7.69 9.99 3.81
CA LEU A 346 -7.63 10.07 2.35
C LEU A 346 -9.01 10.36 1.75
N ALA A 347 -10.07 9.71 2.25
CA ALA A 347 -11.44 9.94 1.79
C ALA A 347 -11.91 11.38 2.08
N GLU A 348 -11.57 11.94 3.24
CA GLU A 348 -11.93 13.30 3.65
C GLU A 348 -11.07 14.39 3.01
N THR A 349 -9.89 14.06 2.48
CA THR A 349 -8.99 15.00 1.81
C THR A 349 -9.02 14.83 0.29
N LEU A 350 -8.29 13.85 -0.25
CA LEU A 350 -8.21 13.55 -1.68
C LEU A 350 -9.56 13.15 -2.27
N GLY A 351 -10.40 12.45 -1.49
CA GLY A 351 -11.73 11.99 -1.92
C GLY A 351 -12.82 13.08 -1.92
N ASP A 352 -12.64 14.19 -1.20
CA ASP A 352 -13.64 15.26 -1.06
C ASP A 352 -14.18 15.83 -2.39
N PRO A 353 -13.33 16.07 -3.42
CA PRO A 353 -13.79 16.56 -4.74
C PRO A 353 -14.74 15.62 -5.49
N TYR A 354 -14.87 14.36 -5.06
CA TYR A 354 -15.68 13.33 -5.71
C TYR A 354 -16.92 12.94 -4.92
N ARG A 355 -17.16 13.58 -3.77
CA ARG A 355 -18.24 13.24 -2.83
C ARG A 355 -19.65 13.33 -3.43
N GLN A 356 -19.82 14.10 -4.50
CA GLN A 356 -21.06 14.21 -5.27
C GLN A 356 -21.39 12.96 -6.12
N LEU A 357 -20.40 12.11 -6.42
CA LEU A 357 -20.58 10.90 -7.24
C LEU A 357 -21.08 9.71 -6.42
N SER A 358 -21.00 9.80 -5.09
CA SER A 358 -21.47 8.78 -4.16
C SER A 358 -22.98 8.60 -4.24
N ASP A 359 -23.41 7.35 -4.40
CA ASP A 359 -24.82 7.00 -4.33
C ASP A 359 -25.35 7.18 -2.89
N LYS A 360 -26.43 7.95 -2.77
CA LYS A 360 -27.13 8.25 -1.51
C LYS A 360 -28.52 7.62 -1.47
N SER A 361 -28.82 6.71 -2.40
CA SER A 361 -30.07 5.98 -2.44
C SER A 361 -30.29 5.17 -1.15
N LEU A 362 -31.57 4.95 -0.83
CA LEU A 362 -31.95 4.09 0.30
C LEU A 362 -31.49 2.65 0.09
N GLY A 363 -31.37 2.19 -1.17
CA GLY A 363 -30.84 0.88 -1.52
C GLY A 363 -29.38 0.72 -1.08
N ALA A 364 -28.51 1.62 -1.51
CA ALA A 364 -27.09 1.62 -1.13
C ALA A 364 -26.90 1.62 0.39
N TRP A 365 -27.68 2.44 1.10
CA TRP A 365 -27.61 2.50 2.57
C TRP A 365 -28.11 1.22 3.26
N LYS A 366 -29.16 0.56 2.73
CA LYS A 366 -29.64 -0.72 3.27
C LYS A 366 -28.56 -1.80 3.12
N ILE A 367 -27.86 -1.84 1.98
CA ILE A 367 -26.75 -2.77 1.73
C ILE A 367 -25.61 -2.49 2.70
N GLU A 368 -25.15 -1.24 2.82
CA GLU A 368 -24.07 -0.84 3.73
C GLU A 368 -24.34 -1.30 5.17
N ARG A 369 -25.58 -1.10 5.64
CA ARG A 369 -25.99 -1.50 6.99
C ARG A 369 -25.84 -3.01 7.23
N TRP A 370 -26.29 -3.85 6.31
CA TRP A 370 -26.20 -5.31 6.48
C TRP A 370 -24.77 -5.81 6.27
N LEU A 371 -24.05 -5.25 5.29
CA LEU A 371 -22.69 -5.64 4.96
C LEU A 371 -21.73 -5.44 6.13
N VAL A 372 -21.80 -4.31 6.84
CA VAL A 372 -20.92 -4.05 8.01
C VAL A 372 -21.06 -5.14 9.09
N HIS A 373 -22.27 -5.57 9.39
CA HIS A 373 -22.51 -6.63 10.39
C HIS A 373 -22.08 -8.00 9.86
N GLY A 374 -22.32 -8.28 8.58
CA GLY A 374 -21.86 -9.52 7.94
C GLY A 374 -20.34 -9.66 7.96
N VAL A 375 -19.62 -8.58 7.61
CA VAL A 375 -18.15 -8.54 7.68
C VAL A 375 -17.66 -8.69 9.10
N LEU A 376 -18.32 -8.07 10.08
CA LEU A 376 -17.95 -8.21 11.50
C LEU A 376 -18.12 -9.66 11.98
N VAL A 377 -19.28 -10.29 11.74
CA VAL A 377 -19.52 -11.70 12.11
C VAL A 377 -18.48 -12.60 11.45
N PHE A 378 -18.21 -12.39 10.16
CA PHE A 378 -17.18 -13.14 9.45
C PHE A 378 -15.80 -12.96 10.09
N ALA A 379 -15.40 -11.73 10.42
CA ALA A 379 -14.11 -11.45 11.05
C ALA A 379 -13.97 -12.14 12.42
N VAL A 380 -15.03 -12.19 13.23
CA VAL A 380 -15.03 -12.92 14.51
C VAL A 380 -14.83 -14.41 14.28
N LEU A 381 -15.59 -15.02 13.36
CA LEU A 381 -15.50 -16.44 13.05
C LEU A 381 -14.13 -16.81 12.48
N MET A 382 -13.61 -15.99 11.56
CA MET A 382 -12.27 -16.17 11.00
C MET A 382 -11.22 -16.10 12.10
N THR A 383 -11.28 -15.10 12.98
CA THR A 383 -10.33 -14.97 14.10
C THR A 383 -10.37 -16.17 15.04
N ALA A 384 -11.56 -16.68 15.37
CA ALA A 384 -11.71 -17.89 16.17
C ALA A 384 -11.07 -19.11 15.48
N ALA A 385 -11.26 -19.26 14.17
CA ALA A 385 -10.63 -20.32 13.39
C ALA A 385 -9.09 -20.16 13.32
N VAL A 386 -8.57 -18.93 13.25
CA VAL A 386 -7.13 -18.68 13.28
C VAL A 386 -6.52 -19.06 14.62
N LEU A 387 -7.13 -18.61 15.72
CA LEU A 387 -6.66 -18.93 17.07
C LEU A 387 -6.76 -20.43 17.35
N TYR A 388 -7.82 -21.10 16.90
CA TYR A 388 -7.93 -22.56 16.99
C TYR A 388 -6.75 -23.25 16.29
N THR A 389 -6.44 -22.87 15.05
CA THR A 389 -5.30 -23.44 14.32
C THR A 389 -3.98 -23.14 15.04
N TYR A 390 -3.80 -21.94 15.58
CA TYR A 390 -2.60 -21.56 16.32
C TYR A 390 -2.38 -22.44 17.56
N PHE A 391 -3.42 -22.68 18.37
CA PHE A 391 -3.29 -23.46 19.60
C PHE A 391 -3.30 -24.98 19.39
N THR A 392 -3.95 -25.48 18.34
CA THR A 392 -4.10 -26.93 18.11
C THR A 392 -3.12 -27.49 17.07
N GLY A 393 -2.49 -26.62 16.27
CA GLY A 393 -1.71 -27.02 15.09
C GLY A 393 -2.56 -27.57 13.93
N SER A 394 -3.88 -27.69 14.08
CA SER A 394 -4.76 -28.21 13.03
C SER A 394 -5.27 -27.09 12.12
N SER A 395 -4.97 -27.18 10.83
CA SER A 395 -5.46 -26.23 9.82
C SER A 395 -6.93 -26.44 9.48
N GLN A 396 -7.47 -27.64 9.73
CA GLN A 396 -8.84 -28.00 9.43
C GLN A 396 -9.76 -27.57 10.56
N VAL A 397 -10.62 -26.59 10.27
CA VAL A 397 -11.68 -26.14 11.18
C VAL A 397 -13.01 -26.46 10.54
N LEU A 398 -13.74 -27.42 11.13
CA LEU A 398 -14.97 -27.99 10.59
C LEU A 398 -14.78 -28.59 9.18
N PHE A 399 -15.10 -27.84 8.13
CA PHE A 399 -15.06 -28.26 6.72
C PHE A 399 -14.15 -27.38 5.86
N THR A 400 -13.40 -26.46 6.47
CA THR A 400 -12.61 -25.46 5.75
C THR A 400 -11.20 -25.36 6.30
N ASP A 401 -10.24 -25.21 5.40
CA ASP A 401 -8.86 -24.93 5.76
C ASP A 401 -8.70 -23.46 6.16
N SER A 402 -8.19 -23.24 7.37
CA SER A 402 -7.97 -21.91 7.96
C SER A 402 -7.01 -21.06 7.12
N TYR A 403 -5.97 -21.64 6.53
CA TYR A 403 -5.03 -20.91 5.66
C TYR A 403 -5.68 -20.47 4.35
N GLN A 404 -6.53 -21.33 3.76
CA GLN A 404 -7.26 -20.99 2.55
C GLN A 404 -8.22 -19.81 2.79
N VAL A 405 -8.93 -19.79 3.93
CA VAL A 405 -9.82 -18.68 4.31
C VAL A 405 -9.02 -17.38 4.51
N ARG A 406 -7.88 -17.44 5.21
CA ARG A 406 -6.99 -16.29 5.40
C ARG A 406 -6.49 -15.72 4.07
N SER A 407 -6.07 -16.60 3.16
CA SER A 407 -5.57 -16.23 1.83
C SER A 407 -6.66 -15.54 0.99
N TRP A 408 -7.85 -16.14 0.92
CA TRP A 408 -8.99 -15.56 0.22
C TRP A 408 -9.41 -14.21 0.79
N TYR A 409 -9.43 -14.07 2.12
CA TYR A 409 -9.77 -12.80 2.75
C TYR A 409 -8.71 -11.73 2.47
N GLY A 410 -7.42 -12.08 2.58
CA GLY A 410 -6.33 -11.17 2.24
C GLY A 410 -6.36 -10.72 0.78
N PHE A 411 -6.67 -11.62 -0.14
CA PHE A 411 -6.86 -11.30 -1.55
C PHE A 411 -8.11 -10.44 -1.80
N ALA A 412 -9.29 -10.93 -1.44
CA ALA A 412 -10.54 -10.24 -1.78
C ALA A 412 -10.69 -8.93 -1.00
N ILE A 413 -10.56 -8.97 0.32
CA ILE A 413 -10.81 -7.80 1.16
C ILE A 413 -9.56 -6.92 1.25
N GLY A 414 -8.40 -7.53 1.54
CA GLY A 414 -7.15 -6.82 1.77
C GLY A 414 -6.58 -6.10 0.53
N SER A 415 -6.55 -6.76 -0.63
CA SER A 415 -6.01 -6.14 -1.85
C SER A 415 -7.08 -5.58 -2.78
N ILE A 416 -8.13 -6.35 -3.13
CA ILE A 416 -9.12 -5.90 -4.11
C ILE A 416 -10.03 -4.81 -3.54
N PHE A 417 -10.77 -5.05 -2.46
CA PHE A 417 -11.71 -4.06 -1.95
C PHE A 417 -11.04 -2.87 -1.26
N ALA A 418 -10.07 -3.12 -0.37
CA ALA A 418 -9.42 -2.05 0.38
C ALA A 418 -8.44 -1.22 -0.48
N GLY A 419 -7.66 -1.88 -1.34
CA GLY A 419 -6.68 -1.23 -2.21
C GLY A 419 -7.27 -0.77 -3.54
N VAL A 420 -7.51 -1.74 -4.44
CA VAL A 420 -7.82 -1.51 -5.86
C VAL A 420 -9.13 -0.75 -6.05
N VAL A 421 -10.21 -1.20 -5.41
CA VAL A 421 -11.53 -0.58 -5.53
C VAL A 421 -11.60 0.68 -4.67
N GLY A 422 -11.16 0.61 -3.42
CA GLY A 422 -11.33 1.66 -2.41
C GLY A 422 -10.94 3.05 -2.92
N THR A 423 -9.71 3.23 -3.40
CA THR A 423 -9.22 4.54 -3.88
C THR A 423 -9.37 4.73 -5.39
N GLY A 424 -9.25 3.65 -6.17
CA GLY A 424 -9.34 3.67 -7.63
C GLY A 424 -10.70 4.13 -8.14
N PHE A 425 -11.76 3.94 -7.35
CA PHE A 425 -13.12 4.28 -7.72
C PHE A 425 -13.54 5.68 -7.27
N TYR A 426 -12.71 6.45 -6.57
CA TYR A 426 -13.09 7.83 -6.16
C TYR A 426 -13.57 8.67 -7.37
N PRO A 427 -12.86 8.72 -8.50
CA PRO A 427 -13.31 9.51 -9.66
C PRO A 427 -14.55 8.97 -10.38
N LEU A 428 -14.98 7.75 -10.04
CA LEU A 428 -16.09 7.03 -10.69
C LEU A 428 -17.34 7.00 -9.80
N MET A 429 -17.19 6.58 -8.54
CA MET A 429 -18.27 6.31 -7.59
C MET A 429 -18.21 7.18 -6.33
N GLY A 430 -17.20 8.03 -6.19
CA GLY A 430 -17.02 8.87 -4.99
C GLY A 430 -16.39 8.11 -3.82
N ASN A 431 -16.38 8.76 -2.65
CA ASN A 431 -15.58 8.38 -1.48
C ASN A 431 -16.39 7.72 -0.34
N ARG A 432 -17.52 7.08 -0.63
CA ARG A 432 -18.41 6.48 0.38
C ARG A 432 -18.08 5.03 0.66
#